data_AF-A0A7Y6JUA8-F1
#
_entry.id   AF-A0A7Y6JUA8-F1
#
_cell.length_a   1.000
_cell.length_b   1.000
_cell.length_c   1.000
_cell.angle_alpha   90.00
_cell.angle_beta   90.00
_cell.angle_gamma   90.00
#
_symmetry.space_group_name_H-M   'P 1'
#
loop_
_entity.id
_entity.type
_entity.pdbx_description
1 polymer ?
#
loop_
_entity_poly.entity_id
_entity_poly.type
_entity_poly.pdbx_seq_one_letter_code
_entity_poly.pdbx_strand_id
1 'polypeptide(L)'
;MTTTRHYRGFDISLLVYPHCTTQPGYGHNYEEGFDASIRISDPDAVTGSPRSRLFRVPGKRPFESAGDARRASVAYAEMLIDGDGSERTIWEAA
;
A
#
# COMPACT_ATOMS: atom_id res chain seq x y z
N MET A 1 -8.34 0.08 8.11
CA MET A 1 -7.27 -0.04 9.15
C MET A 1 -5.93 0.11 8.46
N THR A 2 -5.07 0.99 8.94
CA THR A 2 -3.70 1.14 8.43
C THR A 2 -2.74 0.32 9.28
N THR A 3 -1.80 -0.37 8.64
CA THR A 3 -0.74 -1.08 9.36
C THR A 3 0.59 -0.58 8.84
N THR A 4 1.47 -0.20 9.74
CA THR A 4 2.77 0.37 9.39
C THR A 4 3.87 -0.62 9.72
N ARG A 5 4.84 -0.76 8.81
CA ARG A 5 6.01 -1.65 8.94
C ARG A 5 7.25 -0.93 8.46
N HIS A 6 8.37 -1.16 9.12
CA HIS A 6 9.67 -0.69 8.68
C HIS A 6 10.37 -1.78 7.86
N TYR A 7 10.94 -1.42 6.71
CA TYR A 7 11.71 -2.34 5.86
C TYR A 7 12.82 -1.59 5.12
N ARG A 8 14.07 -2.06 5.26
CA ARG A 8 15.29 -1.44 4.69
C ARG A 8 15.39 0.07 4.87
N GLY A 9 15.02 0.58 6.05
CA GLY A 9 15.08 2.02 6.34
C GLY A 9 13.87 2.82 5.85
N PHE A 10 12.90 2.20 5.17
CA PHE A 10 11.66 2.87 4.78
C PHE A 10 10.48 2.50 5.68
N ASP A 11 9.59 3.47 5.87
CA ASP A 11 8.29 3.28 6.48
C ASP A 11 7.24 2.89 5.44
N ILE A 12 6.63 1.72 5.62
CA ILE A 12 5.59 1.19 4.74
C ILE A 12 4.26 1.21 5.46
N SER A 13 3.31 2.01 5.00
CA SER A 13 1.90 1.95 5.44
C SER A 13 1.07 1.14 4.46
N LEU A 14 0.45 0.05 4.91
CA LEU A 14 -0.48 -0.74 4.12
C LEU A 14 -1.90 -0.20 4.31
N LEU A 15 -2.54 0.16 3.21
CA LEU A 15 -3.88 0.75 3.15
C LEU A 15 -4.80 -0.25 2.45
N VAL A 16 -5.53 -1.03 3.24
CA VAL A 16 -6.55 -1.97 2.73
C VAL A 16 -7.93 -1.36 2.93
N TYR A 17 -8.73 -1.34 1.87
CA TYR A 17 -10.06 -0.74 1.86
C TYR A 17 -11.04 -1.57 1.02
N PRO A 18 -12.36 -1.54 1.31
CA PRO A 18 -13.35 -2.22 0.50
C PRO A 18 -13.32 -1.72 -0.95
N HIS A 19 -13.49 -2.64 -1.92
CA HIS A 19 -13.51 -2.28 -3.34
C HIS A 19 -14.67 -1.33 -3.68
N CYS A 20 -15.85 -1.62 -3.14
CA CYS A 20 -17.03 -0.77 -3.26
C CYS A 20 -17.46 -0.17 -1.94
N THR A 21 -17.98 1.04 -2.02
CA THR A 21 -18.58 1.72 -0.87
C THR A 21 -19.84 0.96 -0.47
N THR A 22 -19.98 0.68 0.82
CA THR A 22 -21.23 0.18 1.38
C THR A 22 -22.37 1.14 1.03
N GLN A 23 -23.39 0.66 0.32
CA GLN A 23 -24.63 1.41 0.15
C GLN A 23 -25.24 1.69 1.54
N PRO A 24 -25.77 2.91 1.76
CA PRO A 24 -26.42 3.23 3.02
C PRO A 24 -27.61 2.28 3.25
N GLY A 25 -27.54 1.51 4.34
CA GLY A 25 -28.57 0.53 4.72
C GLY A 25 -28.19 -0.94 4.60
N TYR A 26 -27.02 -1.27 4.01
CA TYR A 26 -26.48 -2.64 3.99
C TYR A 26 -25.22 -2.74 4.87
N GLY A 27 -25.18 -3.76 5.72
CA GLY A 27 -23.98 -4.07 6.52
C GLY A 27 -22.88 -4.57 5.60
N HIS A 28 -21.77 -3.83 5.54
CA HIS A 28 -20.49 -4.20 4.92
C HIS A 28 -20.56 -5.17 3.72
N ASN A 29 -20.60 -4.64 2.50
CA ASN A 29 -20.49 -5.43 1.26
C ASN A 29 -19.04 -5.92 1.06
N TYR A 30 -18.61 -6.89 1.87
CA TYR A 30 -17.33 -7.57 1.70
C TYR A 30 -17.31 -8.54 0.50
N GLU A 31 -18.45 -8.78 -0.15
CA GLU A 31 -18.56 -9.68 -1.31
C GLU A 31 -17.82 -9.18 -2.55
N GLU A 32 -17.66 -7.86 -2.68
CA GLU A 32 -16.94 -7.26 -3.82
C GLU A 32 -15.42 -7.21 -3.58
N GLY A 33 -14.96 -7.71 -2.43
CA GLY A 33 -13.56 -7.80 -2.09
C GLY A 33 -12.93 -6.47 -1.64
N PHE A 34 -11.61 -6.45 -1.67
CA PHE A 34 -10.78 -5.38 -1.14
C PHE A 34 -9.79 -4.90 -2.19
N ASP A 35 -9.56 -3.60 -2.21
CA ASP A 35 -8.41 -3.02 -2.86
C ASP A 35 -7.32 -2.71 -1.84
N ALA A 36 -6.11 -2.58 -2.34
CA ALA A 36 -4.97 -2.24 -1.52
C ALA A 36 -4.09 -1.18 -2.17
N SER A 37 -3.54 -0.31 -1.32
CA SER A 37 -2.48 0.61 -1.67
C SER A 37 -1.43 0.59 -0.58
N ILE A 38 -0.21 0.97 -0.92
CA ILE A 38 0.90 1.11 0.03
C ILE A 38 1.47 2.51 -0.06
N ARG A 39 1.84 3.08 1.09
CA ARG A 39 2.62 4.30 1.16
C ARG A 39 4.01 3.95 1.63
N ILE A 40 5.03 4.29 0.85
CA ILE A 40 6.42 4.21 1.26
C ILE A 40 6.85 5.63 1.64
N SER A 41 7.41 5.78 2.84
CA SER A 41 7.93 7.04 3.36
C SER A 41 9.38 6.86 3.78
N ASP A 42 10.19 7.85 3.51
CA ASP A 42 11.55 7.96 4.02
C ASP A 42 11.49 8.63 5.41
N PRO A 43 11.83 7.91 6.49
CA PRO A 43 11.83 8.45 7.84
C PRO A 43 12.94 9.48 8.06
N ASP A 44 14.00 9.45 7.25
CA ASP A 44 15.15 10.37 7.34
C ASP A 44 14.96 11.62 6.47
N ALA A 45 13.82 11.74 5.77
CA ALA A 45 13.49 12.92 5.00
C ALA A 45 13.42 14.16 5.92
N VAL A 46 14.24 15.16 5.60
CA VAL A 46 14.33 16.44 6.34
C VAL A 46 12.93 17.02 6.55
N THR A 47 12.68 17.51 7.76
CA THR A 47 11.38 17.91 8.34
C THR A 47 10.55 18.91 7.51
N GLY A 48 11.10 19.46 6.42
CA GLY A 48 10.43 20.34 5.46
C GLY A 48 10.04 19.71 4.12
N SER A 49 10.35 18.43 3.86
CA SER A 49 9.99 17.73 2.62
C SER A 49 9.82 16.23 2.89
N PRO A 50 8.72 15.81 3.56
CA PRO A 50 8.47 14.40 3.83
C PRO A 50 8.40 13.64 2.51
N ARG A 51 9.41 12.81 2.24
CA ARG A 51 9.51 12.06 1.00
C ARG A 51 8.66 10.81 1.17
N SER A 52 7.45 10.85 0.62
CA SER A 52 6.52 9.73 0.68
C SER A 52 5.74 9.59 -0.61
N ARG A 53 5.43 8.35 -0.99
CA ARG A 53 4.74 8.04 -2.24
C ARG A 53 3.75 6.90 -2.03
N LEU A 54 2.60 7.05 -2.67
CA LEU A 54 1.54 6.06 -2.66
C LEU A 54 1.60 5.22 -3.95
N PHE A 55 1.51 3.91 -3.80
CA PHE A 55 1.43 2.96 -4.90
C PHE A 55 0.18 2.10 -4.72
N ARG A 56 -0.59 1.94 -5.79
CA ARG A 56 -1.67 0.96 -5.81
C ARG A 56 -1.06 -0.44 -5.96
N VAL A 57 -1.52 -1.39 -5.15
CA VAL A 57 -1.11 -2.79 -5.29
C VAL A 57 -1.77 -3.34 -6.56
N PRO A 58 -1.01 -3.85 -7.54
CA PRO A 58 -1.57 -4.34 -8.78
C PRO A 58 -2.39 -5.61 -8.52
N GLY A 59 -3.60 -5.64 -9.06
CA GLY A 59 -4.49 -6.79 -9.04
C GLY A 59 -5.41 -6.73 -10.25
N LYS A 60 -5.59 -7.87 -10.95
CA LYS A 60 -6.57 -7.97 -12.06
C LYS A 60 -8.01 -7.99 -11.54
N ARG A 61 -8.19 -8.32 -10.27
CA ARG A 61 -9.46 -8.39 -9.53
C ARG A 61 -9.21 -7.92 -8.10
N PRO A 62 -10.26 -7.47 -7.39
CA PRO A 62 -10.18 -7.21 -5.96
C PRO A 62 -9.72 -8.45 -5.17
N PHE A 63 -9.06 -8.21 -4.04
CA PHE A 63 -8.66 -9.27 -3.12
C PHE A 63 -9.88 -9.83 -2.39
N GLU A 64 -9.97 -11.15 -2.29
CA GLU A 64 -11.11 -11.84 -1.65
C GLU A 64 -11.22 -11.52 -0.15
N SER A 65 -10.10 -11.24 0.50
CA SER A 65 -10.07 -10.85 1.90
C SER A 65 -9.09 -9.72 2.19
N ALA A 66 -9.33 -9.00 3.29
CA ALA A 66 -8.40 -7.99 3.79
C ALA A 66 -7.03 -8.61 4.17
N GLY A 67 -7.01 -9.89 4.55
CA GLY A 67 -5.79 -10.63 4.83
C GLY A 67 -4.95 -10.84 3.57
N ASP A 68 -5.58 -11.19 2.45
CA ASP A 68 -4.90 -11.38 1.16
C ASP A 68 -4.38 -10.05 0.63
N ALA A 69 -5.21 -9.00 0.69
CA ALA A 69 -4.83 -7.63 0.38
C ALA A 69 -3.59 -7.19 1.17
N ARG A 70 -3.55 -7.50 2.48
CA ARG A 70 -2.39 -7.18 3.33
C ARG A 70 -1.14 -7.94 2.89
N ARG A 71 -1.23 -9.26 2.63
CA ARG A 71 -0.07 -10.07 2.20
C ARG A 71 0.46 -9.59 0.85
N ALA A 72 -0.42 -9.29 -0.10
CA ALA A 72 -0.06 -8.73 -1.39
C ALA A 72 0.60 -7.35 -1.25
N SER A 73 0.09 -6.51 -0.34
CA SER A 73 0.69 -5.20 -0.04
C SER A 73 2.13 -5.33 0.48
N VAL A 74 2.39 -6.29 1.38
CA VAL A 74 3.75 -6.55 1.90
C VAL A 74 4.66 -6.98 0.77
N ALA A 75 4.27 -8.00 -0.01
CA ALA A 75 5.09 -8.52 -1.09
C ALA A 75 5.37 -7.44 -2.16
N TYR A 76 4.38 -6.61 -2.48
CA TYR A 76 4.54 -5.53 -3.45
C TYR A 76 5.48 -4.43 -2.92
N ALA A 77 5.38 -4.07 -1.64
CA ALA A 77 6.27 -3.09 -1.05
C ALA A 77 7.73 -3.58 -1.00
N GLU A 78 7.92 -4.84 -0.59
CA GLU A 78 9.25 -5.48 -0.60
C GLU A 78 9.81 -5.54 -2.03
N MET A 79 9.00 -5.92 -3.02
CA MET A 79 9.42 -5.91 -4.43
C MET A 79 9.83 -4.52 -4.93
N LEU A 80 9.10 -3.45 -4.58
CA LEU A 80 9.48 -2.09 -4.97
C LEU A 80 10.80 -1.63 -4.32
N ILE A 81 11.02 -2.03 -3.06
CA ILE A 81 12.22 -1.64 -2.30
C ILE A 81 13.44 -2.51 -2.69
N ASP A 82 13.23 -3.79 -2.98
CA ASP A 82 14.29 -4.75 -3.34
C ASP A 82 14.62 -4.73 -4.84
N GLY A 83 13.61 -4.48 -5.70
CA GLY A 83 13.72 -4.54 -7.15
C GLY A 83 14.37 -3.31 -7.79
N ASP A 84 14.29 -2.15 -7.14
CA ASP A 84 14.94 -0.93 -7.58
C ASP A 84 16.17 -0.64 -6.71
N GLY A 85 17.30 -1.29 -7.03
CA GLY A 85 18.60 -1.15 -6.36
C GLY A 85 19.22 0.26 -6.33
N SER A 86 18.42 1.32 -6.53
CA SER A 86 18.76 2.69 -6.17
C SER A 86 17.53 3.35 -5.55
N GLU A 87 17.70 3.99 -4.39
CA GLU A 87 16.69 4.79 -3.67
C GLU A 87 16.05 5.88 -4.55
N ARG A 88 16.55 6.11 -5.76
CA ARG A 88 16.15 7.13 -6.73
C ARG A 88 14.86 6.79 -7.49
N THR A 89 14.59 5.52 -7.79
CA THR A 89 13.48 5.15 -8.70
C THR A 89 12.11 5.19 -8.04
N ILE A 90 12.01 4.87 -6.75
CA ILE A 90 10.74 5.00 -5.99
C ILE A 90 10.21 6.44 -6.03
N TRP A 91 11.07 7.43 -6.25
CA TRP A 91 10.70 8.85 -6.31
C TRP A 91 10.66 9.44 -7.72
N GLU A 92 11.26 8.80 -8.73
CA GLU A 92 11.40 9.34 -10.10
C GLU A 92 10.44 8.73 -11.14
N ALA A 93 9.75 7.61 -10.87
CA ALA A 93 8.87 7.02 -11.90
C ALA A 93 7.64 7.93 -12.18
N ALA A 94 7.66 8.65 -13.31
CA ALA A 94 6.55 9.43 -13.86
C ALA A 94 5.66 8.57 -14.77
#